data_AF-A0A5E7C0K6-F1
#
_entry.id   AF-A0A5E7C0K6-F1
#
_cell.length_a   1.000
_cell.length_b   1.000
_cell.length_c   1.000
_cell.angle_alpha   90.00
_cell.angle_beta   90.00
_cell.angle_gamma   90.00
#
_symmetry.space_group_name_H-M   'P 1'
#
loop_
_entity.id
_entity.type
_entity.pdbx_description
1 polymer ?
#
loop_
_entity_poly.entity_id
_entity_poly.type
_entity_poly.pdbx_seq_one_letter_code
_entity_poly.pdbx_strand_id
1 'polypeptide(L)'
;MPLRSTFTRFFQLEAASGLLLIAAAALALIINNSPLSWLYNGLLDTPVVAQIGALKIAKPLLLWINDGLMALFFLLIGLEVKREVLDGQLSRPSQIVLPGAAAIGGMVVPALIYWFLNRDNPPALSGWAIPMATDIAFALGVLALLGKRVPVSLKLFLMTLAIIDDLGAIIVIAIFYSGALSTLSLALAAACIAALIAMNRLGVVKLGPYMIIGLILWVCVLKSGVHATLAGVTLAFCIPLRTRNAEPSPLLTLEHALHPWVAYGILPLFAFANAGLSLSGVTVENFTHDVPMGIAVGLLLGKMLGVFGLTWLAVKIGIAALPQGANWGQVLGVAILCGIGFTMSLFVGSLAFVPGASEYAGMDRMGILTGSILAAVIGYGVTAVASRKRS
;
A
#
# COMPACT_ATOMS: atom_id res chain seq x y z
N MET A 1 -20.26 24.95 5.07
CA MET A 1 -19.15 24.86 6.06
C MET A 1 -17.87 25.34 5.39
N PRO A 2 -17.03 26.18 6.02
CA PRO A 2 -15.89 26.77 5.35
C PRO A 2 -14.83 25.68 5.09
N LEU A 3 -14.46 25.46 3.82
CA LEU A 3 -13.52 24.44 3.33
C LEU A 3 -12.24 24.29 4.17
N ARG A 4 -11.76 25.39 4.78
CA ARG A 4 -10.58 25.38 5.68
C ARG A 4 -10.71 24.45 6.89
N SER A 5 -11.91 24.27 7.47
CA SER A 5 -12.08 23.39 8.65
C SER A 5 -12.02 21.91 8.29
N THR A 6 -12.57 21.52 7.13
CA THR A 6 -12.55 20.13 6.64
C THR A 6 -11.11 19.68 6.35
N PHE A 7 -10.32 20.49 5.65
CA PHE A 7 -8.92 20.15 5.35
C PHE A 7 -8.05 20.06 6.60
N THR A 8 -8.24 20.97 7.55
CA THR A 8 -7.45 20.94 8.80
C THR A 8 -7.79 19.70 9.63
N ARG A 9 -9.06 19.31 9.68
CA ARG A 9 -9.52 18.08 10.34
C ARG A 9 -9.00 16.83 9.62
N PHE A 10 -9.04 16.81 8.29
CA PHE A 10 -8.51 15.71 7.47
C PHE A 10 -7.01 15.48 7.71
N PHE A 11 -6.18 16.53 7.72
CA PHE A 11 -4.75 16.39 8.02
C PHE A 11 -4.44 16.02 9.47
N GLN A 12 -5.25 16.47 10.44
CA GLN A 12 -5.12 16.01 11.82
C GLN A 12 -5.47 14.53 11.95
N LEU A 13 -6.44 14.05 11.17
CA LEU A 13 -6.80 12.64 11.11
C LEU A 13 -5.67 11.81 10.48
N GLU A 14 -5.09 12.24 9.35
CA GLU A 14 -3.96 11.53 8.69
C GLU A 14 -2.70 11.47 9.57
N ALA A 15 -2.36 12.57 10.25
CA ALA A 15 -1.25 12.57 11.19
C ALA A 15 -1.50 11.60 12.37
N ALA A 16 -2.73 11.56 12.88
CA ALA A 16 -3.12 10.64 13.93
C ALA A 16 -3.09 9.17 13.48
N SER A 17 -3.51 8.87 12.24
CA SER A 17 -3.43 7.51 11.70
C SER A 17 -1.97 7.07 11.52
N GLY A 18 -1.10 7.97 11.03
CA GLY A 18 0.34 7.69 10.92
C GLY A 18 0.99 7.40 12.28
N LEU A 19 0.67 8.18 13.32
CA LEU A 19 1.17 7.92 14.68
C LEU A 19 0.64 6.62 15.27
N LEU A 20 -0.65 6.31 15.07
CA LEU A 20 -1.25 5.07 15.53
C LEU A 20 -0.61 3.85 14.85
N LEU A 21 -0.30 3.96 13.56
CA LEU A 21 0.37 2.93 12.79
C LEU A 21 1.76 2.62 13.35
N ILE A 22 2.55 3.66 13.66
CA ILE A 22 3.85 3.52 14.32
C ILE A 22 3.70 2.89 15.71
N ALA A 23 2.71 3.32 16.48
CA ALA A 23 2.44 2.77 17.80
C ALA A 23 2.11 1.27 17.74
N ALA A 24 1.28 0.85 16.79
CA ALA A 24 0.94 -0.55 16.56
C ALA A 24 2.17 -1.38 16.16
N ALA A 25 3.03 -0.85 15.29
CA ALA A 25 4.28 -1.47 14.90
C ALA A 25 5.26 -1.63 16.07
N ALA A 26 5.44 -0.57 16.85
CA ALA A 26 6.28 -0.58 18.05
C ALA A 26 5.77 -1.58 19.08
N LEU A 27 4.45 -1.66 19.26
CA LEU A 27 3.80 -2.61 20.15
C LEU A 27 4.03 -4.06 19.68
N ALA A 28 3.93 -4.34 18.38
CA ALA A 28 4.28 -5.65 17.81
C ALA A 28 5.75 -6.03 18.08
N LEU A 29 6.68 -5.10 17.87
CA LEU A 29 8.10 -5.32 18.16
C LEU A 29 8.35 -5.57 19.66
N ILE A 30 7.74 -4.78 20.54
CA ILE A 30 7.89 -4.93 21.99
C ILE A 30 7.35 -6.30 22.44
N ILE A 31 6.14 -6.67 22.03
CA ILE A 31 5.52 -7.93 22.44
C ILE A 31 6.34 -9.12 21.91
N ASN A 32 6.73 -9.11 20.64
CA ASN A 32 7.46 -10.22 20.03
C ASN A 32 8.87 -10.43 20.61
N ASN A 33 9.42 -9.43 21.31
CA ASN A 33 10.72 -9.49 21.98
C ASN A 33 10.61 -9.56 23.51
N SER A 34 9.40 -9.74 24.02
CA SER A 34 9.13 -9.88 25.46
C SER A 34 8.84 -11.34 25.83
N PRO A 35 8.72 -11.67 27.12
CA PRO A 35 8.22 -12.98 27.56
C PRO A 35 6.82 -13.35 27.04
N LEU A 36 6.09 -12.40 26.44
CA LEU A 36 4.78 -12.61 25.81
C LEU A 36 4.89 -13.03 24.32
N SER A 37 6.11 -13.22 23.78
CA SER A 37 6.32 -13.59 22.39
C SER A 37 5.64 -14.92 22.01
N TRP A 38 5.61 -15.90 22.91
CA TRP A 38 4.92 -17.18 22.69
C TRP A 38 3.41 -17.00 22.51
N LEU A 39 2.80 -16.05 23.23
CA LEU A 39 1.36 -15.76 23.13
C LEU A 39 1.06 -15.06 21.81
N TYR A 40 1.91 -14.11 21.42
CA TYR A 40 1.78 -13.37 20.17
C TYR A 40 1.93 -14.29 18.95
N ASN A 41 3.02 -15.05 18.89
CA ASN A 41 3.25 -15.99 17.78
C ASN A 41 2.21 -17.13 17.81
N GLY A 42 1.89 -17.67 18.99
CA GLY A 42 0.84 -18.69 19.12
C GLY A 42 -0.53 -18.23 18.63
N LEU A 43 -0.90 -16.97 18.89
CA LEU A 43 -2.12 -16.38 18.37
C LEU A 43 -2.08 -16.25 16.83
N LEU A 44 -0.99 -15.70 16.28
CA LEU A 44 -0.86 -15.49 14.83
C LEU A 44 -0.76 -16.79 14.02
N ASP A 45 -0.13 -17.82 14.59
CA ASP A 45 0.04 -19.14 13.98
C ASP A 45 -1.15 -20.06 14.20
N THR A 46 -2.16 -19.64 14.98
CA THR A 46 -3.35 -20.45 15.26
C THR A 46 -4.02 -20.86 13.94
N PRO A 47 -4.20 -22.17 13.68
CA PRO A 47 -4.81 -22.62 12.43
C PRO A 47 -6.31 -22.34 12.46
N VAL A 48 -6.76 -21.42 11.59
CA VAL A 48 -8.17 -21.08 11.43
C VAL A 48 -8.70 -21.78 10.18
N VAL A 49 -9.74 -22.59 10.37
CA VAL A 49 -10.36 -23.38 9.31
C VAL A 49 -11.79 -22.90 9.07
N ALA A 50 -12.05 -22.38 7.88
CA ALA A 50 -13.40 -22.12 7.40
C ALA A 50 -13.82 -23.26 6.48
N GLN A 51 -14.89 -23.96 6.84
CA GLN A 51 -15.42 -25.08 6.03
C GLN A 51 -16.91 -24.90 5.76
N ILE A 52 -17.28 -24.90 4.48
CA ILE A 52 -18.67 -24.88 4.00
C ILE A 52 -18.85 -26.09 3.07
N GLY A 53 -19.45 -27.17 3.59
CA GLY A 53 -19.56 -28.44 2.87
C GLY A 53 -18.19 -29.00 2.48
N ALA A 54 -17.96 -29.23 1.18
CA ALA A 54 -16.69 -29.70 0.64
C ALA A 54 -15.63 -28.59 0.47
N LEU A 55 -16.00 -27.32 0.62
CA LEU A 55 -15.06 -26.21 0.56
C LEU A 55 -14.38 -26.06 1.92
N LYS A 56 -13.10 -26.43 2.02
CA LYS A 56 -12.28 -26.28 3.22
C LYS A 56 -11.12 -25.33 2.92
N ILE A 57 -11.01 -24.25 3.68
CA ILE A 57 -9.90 -23.30 3.63
C ILE A 57 -9.27 -23.28 5.02
N ALA A 58 -8.04 -23.79 5.12
CA ALA A 58 -7.26 -23.83 6.35
C ALA A 58 -6.03 -22.96 6.17
N LYS A 59 -5.91 -21.90 6.98
CA LYS A 59 -4.76 -21.01 6.98
C LYS A 59 -4.49 -20.53 8.42
N PRO A 60 -3.23 -20.21 8.78
CA PRO A 60 -2.93 -19.51 10.02
C PRO A 60 -3.71 -18.19 10.12
N LEU A 61 -3.99 -17.74 11.35
CA LEU A 61 -4.70 -16.49 11.60
C LEU A 61 -4.02 -15.31 10.90
N LEU A 62 -2.69 -15.26 10.86
CA LEU A 62 -1.93 -14.23 10.14
C LEU A 62 -2.33 -14.11 8.67
N LEU A 63 -2.48 -15.23 7.95
CA LEU A 63 -2.86 -15.18 6.54
C LEU A 63 -4.32 -14.76 6.35
N TRP A 64 -5.22 -15.12 7.27
CA TRP A 64 -6.60 -14.63 7.26
C TRP A 64 -6.66 -13.13 7.48
N ILE A 65 -5.86 -12.62 8.43
CA ILE A 65 -5.71 -11.18 8.67
C ILE A 65 -5.23 -10.51 7.39
N ASN A 66 -4.15 -11.01 6.77
CA ASN A 66 -3.58 -10.39 5.57
C ASN A 66 -4.56 -10.40 4.40
N ASP A 67 -5.13 -11.56 4.05
CA ASP A 67 -6.06 -11.68 2.91
C ASP A 67 -7.36 -10.89 3.11
N GLY A 68 -7.86 -10.82 4.34
CA GLY A 68 -9.12 -10.13 4.68
C GLY A 68 -8.96 -8.63 4.83
N LEU A 69 -8.01 -8.18 5.65
CA LEU A 69 -7.75 -6.76 5.89
C LEU A 69 -7.30 -6.06 4.60
N MET A 70 -6.40 -6.70 3.84
CA MET A 70 -5.91 -6.09 2.60
C MET A 70 -6.97 -6.07 1.51
N ALA A 71 -7.92 -7.01 1.47
CA ALA A 71 -9.05 -6.91 0.55
C ALA A 71 -9.92 -5.67 0.82
N LEU A 72 -10.10 -5.29 2.09
CA LEU A 72 -10.81 -4.06 2.46
C LEU A 72 -9.98 -2.80 2.19
N PHE A 73 -8.67 -2.84 2.44
CA PHE A 73 -7.75 -1.75 2.08
C PHE A 73 -7.76 -1.50 0.57
N PHE A 74 -7.57 -2.54 -0.24
CA PHE A 74 -7.57 -2.42 -1.70
C PHE A 74 -8.96 -2.13 -2.28
N LEU A 75 -10.05 -2.49 -1.59
CA LEU A 75 -11.39 -1.97 -1.91
C LEU A 75 -11.40 -0.45 -1.80
N LEU A 76 -10.93 0.13 -0.69
CA LEU A 76 -10.83 1.58 -0.53
C LEU A 76 -9.97 2.22 -1.62
N ILE A 77 -8.76 1.70 -1.86
CA ILE A 77 -7.88 2.20 -2.92
C ILE A 77 -8.55 2.11 -4.29
N GLY A 78 -9.26 1.01 -4.59
CA GLY A 78 -10.00 0.88 -5.84
C GLY A 78 -11.12 1.92 -6.01
N LEU A 79 -11.80 2.30 -4.91
CA LEU A 79 -12.84 3.33 -4.94
C LEU A 79 -12.20 4.70 -5.21
N GLU A 80 -11.09 4.98 -4.53
CA GLU A 80 -10.34 6.23 -4.68
C GLU A 80 -9.74 6.37 -6.08
N VAL A 81 -9.08 5.34 -6.60
CA VAL A 81 -8.56 5.31 -7.99
C VAL A 81 -9.70 5.58 -8.98
N LYS A 82 -10.83 4.90 -8.84
CA LYS A 82 -11.98 5.10 -9.72
C LYS A 82 -12.52 6.54 -9.64
N ARG A 83 -12.63 7.11 -8.44
CA ARG A 83 -13.02 8.50 -8.22
C ARG A 83 -12.03 9.46 -8.89
N GLU A 84 -10.74 9.26 -8.67
CA GLU A 84 -9.70 10.14 -9.21
C GLU A 84 -9.62 10.11 -10.74
N VAL A 85 -9.78 8.93 -11.35
CA VAL A 85 -9.77 8.76 -12.81
C VAL A 85 -11.01 9.39 -13.46
N LEU A 86 -12.18 9.29 -12.83
CA LEU A 86 -13.45 9.75 -13.43
C LEU A 86 -13.76 11.22 -13.14
N ASP A 87 -13.55 11.67 -11.90
CA ASP A 87 -13.97 12.99 -11.41
C ASP A 87 -12.82 13.81 -10.77
N GLY A 88 -11.65 13.21 -10.54
CA GLY A 88 -10.52 13.84 -9.83
C GLY A 88 -9.36 14.30 -10.71
N GLN A 89 -8.16 14.35 -10.13
CA GLN A 89 -6.95 14.90 -10.77
C GLN A 89 -6.39 13.97 -11.85
N LEU A 90 -6.64 12.67 -11.72
CA LEU A 90 -6.27 11.68 -12.74
C LEU A 90 -7.18 11.72 -13.98
N SER A 91 -8.21 12.56 -14.01
CA SER A 91 -9.03 12.76 -15.21
C SER A 91 -8.37 13.66 -16.26
N ARG A 92 -7.40 14.49 -15.86
CA ARG A 92 -6.75 15.48 -16.73
C ARG A 92 -5.32 15.05 -17.07
N PRO A 93 -5.01 14.75 -18.34
CA PRO A 93 -3.68 14.27 -18.74
C PRO A 93 -2.53 15.18 -18.28
N SER A 94 -2.70 16.51 -18.36
CA SER A 94 -1.70 17.49 -17.94
C SER A 94 -1.35 17.45 -16.45
N GLN A 95 -2.24 16.88 -15.61
CA GLN A 95 -2.04 16.74 -14.16
C GLN A 95 -1.41 15.39 -13.78
N ILE A 96 -1.44 14.41 -14.70
CA ILE A 96 -0.93 13.04 -14.47
C ILE A 96 0.52 12.90 -14.89
N VAL A 97 1.00 13.67 -15.87
CA VAL A 97 2.35 13.48 -16.44
C VAL A 97 3.43 13.48 -15.37
N LEU A 98 3.42 14.46 -14.44
CA LEU A 98 4.45 14.54 -13.40
C LEU A 98 4.32 13.42 -12.36
N PRO A 99 3.16 13.21 -11.68
CA PRO A 99 3.03 12.13 -10.72
C PRO A 99 3.21 10.74 -11.35
N GLY A 100 2.75 10.54 -12.59
CA GLY A 100 2.88 9.29 -13.31
C GLY A 100 4.32 8.96 -13.70
N ALA A 101 5.09 9.94 -14.21
CA ALA A 101 6.51 9.74 -14.47
C ALA A 101 7.28 9.45 -13.17
N ALA A 102 6.94 10.17 -12.10
CA ALA A 102 7.54 9.97 -10.79
C ALA A 102 7.23 8.58 -10.21
N ALA A 103 5.99 8.10 -10.34
CA ALA A 103 5.54 6.78 -9.90
C ALA A 103 6.24 5.65 -10.69
N ILE A 104 6.29 5.75 -12.03
CA ILE A 104 7.00 4.78 -12.87
C ILE A 104 8.47 4.66 -12.44
N GLY A 105 9.14 5.79 -12.20
CA GLY A 105 10.52 5.81 -11.71
C GLY A 105 10.64 5.21 -10.31
N GLY A 106 9.71 5.60 -9.43
CA GLY A 106 9.56 5.08 -8.07
C GLY A 106 9.18 3.60 -8.00
N MET A 107 8.76 2.98 -9.09
CA MET A 107 8.50 1.54 -9.15
C MET A 107 9.67 0.78 -9.77
N VAL A 108 10.14 1.24 -10.93
CA VAL A 108 11.14 0.53 -11.74
C VAL A 108 12.53 0.59 -11.11
N VAL A 109 12.95 1.77 -10.63
CA VAL A 109 14.32 1.94 -10.11
C VAL A 109 14.57 1.14 -8.82
N PRO A 110 13.69 1.15 -7.80
CA PRO A 110 13.87 0.29 -6.62
C PRO A 110 13.92 -1.20 -6.96
N ALA A 111 13.03 -1.65 -7.86
CA ALA A 111 12.96 -3.03 -8.31
C ALA A 111 14.26 -3.47 -8.98
N LEU A 112 14.81 -2.65 -9.88
CA LEU A 112 16.07 -2.94 -10.56
C LEU A 112 17.26 -2.95 -9.61
N ILE A 113 17.30 -2.04 -8.62
CA ILE A 113 18.35 -2.01 -7.60
C ILE A 113 18.31 -3.28 -6.76
N TYR A 114 17.13 -3.70 -6.28
CA TYR A 114 16.99 -4.95 -5.53
C TYR A 114 17.42 -6.15 -6.36
N TRP A 115 16.93 -6.24 -7.60
CA TRP A 115 17.25 -7.32 -8.51
C TRP A 115 18.76 -7.42 -8.77
N PHE A 116 19.42 -6.29 -8.99
CA PHE A 116 20.87 -6.26 -9.22
C PHE A 116 21.67 -6.73 -8.01
N LEU A 117 21.25 -6.34 -6.80
CA LEU A 117 21.91 -6.76 -5.56
C LEU A 117 21.68 -8.25 -5.23
N ASN A 118 20.58 -8.84 -5.70
CA ASN A 118 20.20 -10.22 -5.40
C ASN A 118 20.33 -11.16 -6.61
N ARG A 119 20.96 -10.72 -7.71
CA ARG A 119 21.02 -11.47 -8.98
C ARG A 119 21.67 -12.86 -8.86
N ASP A 120 22.59 -13.00 -7.92
CA ASP A 120 23.36 -14.23 -7.70
C ASP A 120 22.64 -15.21 -6.74
N ASN A 121 21.45 -14.83 -6.24
CA ASN A 121 20.65 -15.59 -5.28
C ASN A 121 19.21 -15.80 -5.81
N PRO A 122 18.95 -16.86 -6.60
CA PRO A 122 17.65 -17.06 -7.25
C PRO A 122 16.44 -17.08 -6.30
N PRO A 123 16.51 -17.72 -5.11
CA PRO A 123 15.40 -17.66 -4.15
C PRO A 123 15.11 -16.26 -3.60
N ALA A 124 16.10 -15.36 -3.57
CA ALA A 124 15.93 -13.97 -3.13
C ALA A 124 15.23 -13.09 -4.18
N LEU A 125 15.31 -13.48 -5.47
CA LEU A 125 14.75 -12.68 -6.57
C LEU A 125 13.23 -12.54 -6.51
N SER A 126 12.51 -13.42 -5.81
CA SER A 126 11.06 -13.25 -5.60
C SER A 126 10.72 -11.97 -4.83
N GLY A 127 11.66 -11.37 -4.10
CA GLY A 127 11.45 -10.13 -3.33
C GLY A 127 11.52 -8.82 -4.13
N TRP A 128 11.68 -8.86 -5.46
CA TRP A 128 11.96 -7.67 -6.28
C TRP A 128 10.90 -6.57 -6.21
N ALA A 129 9.63 -6.93 -5.97
CA ALA A 129 8.54 -5.97 -5.86
C ALA A 129 8.41 -5.35 -4.45
N ILE A 130 9.14 -5.85 -3.43
CA ILE A 130 9.04 -5.34 -2.06
C ILE A 130 9.39 -3.84 -1.95
N PRO A 131 10.51 -3.35 -2.51
CA PRO A 131 10.88 -1.94 -2.41
C PRO A 131 10.13 -1.01 -3.38
N MET A 132 9.21 -1.56 -4.17
CA MET A 132 8.38 -0.82 -5.12
C MET A 132 7.23 -0.08 -4.44
N ALA A 133 6.77 -0.56 -3.29
CA ALA A 133 5.56 -0.06 -2.66
C ALA A 133 5.82 1.17 -1.76
N THR A 134 4.80 2.01 -1.61
CA THR A 134 4.83 3.22 -0.77
C THR A 134 3.64 3.20 0.19
N ASP A 135 3.86 3.36 1.50
CA ASP A 135 2.81 3.50 2.51
C ASP A 135 2.31 4.96 2.54
N ILE A 136 1.21 5.20 1.82
CA ILE A 136 0.60 6.54 1.71
C ILE A 136 0.23 7.14 3.07
N ALA A 137 -0.32 6.33 3.99
CA ALA A 137 -0.81 6.80 5.28
C ALA A 137 0.37 7.27 6.16
N PHE A 138 1.47 6.52 6.14
CA PHE A 138 2.65 6.91 6.88
C PHE A 138 3.38 8.09 6.22
N ALA A 139 3.57 8.08 4.90
CA ALA A 139 4.25 9.14 4.18
C ALA A 139 3.51 10.50 4.33
N LEU A 140 2.19 10.52 4.18
CA LEU A 140 1.36 11.70 4.44
C LEU A 140 1.37 12.08 5.92
N GLY A 141 1.35 11.12 6.84
CA GLY A 141 1.47 11.36 8.27
C GLY A 141 2.74 12.12 8.63
N VAL A 142 3.91 11.68 8.13
CA VAL A 142 5.20 12.37 8.32
C VAL A 142 5.20 13.76 7.68
N LEU A 143 4.68 13.88 6.46
CA LEU A 143 4.60 15.16 5.75
C LEU A 143 3.66 16.16 6.47
N ALA A 144 2.59 15.66 7.10
CA ALA A 144 1.64 16.47 7.87
C ALA A 144 2.26 17.08 9.13
N LEU A 145 3.25 16.43 9.76
CA LEU A 145 3.98 16.96 10.92
C LEU A 145 4.73 18.27 10.60
N LEU A 146 5.06 18.52 9.33
CA LEU A 146 5.68 19.79 8.88
C LEU A 146 4.66 20.94 8.76
N GLY A 147 3.37 20.65 8.97
CA GLY A 147 2.29 21.62 9.08
C GLY A 147 2.14 22.48 7.83
N LYS A 148 2.16 23.81 8.02
CA LYS A 148 1.97 24.80 6.95
C LYS A 148 3.23 25.08 6.13
N ARG A 149 4.38 24.49 6.48
CA ARG A 149 5.66 24.76 5.80
C ARG A 149 5.75 24.07 4.44
N VAL A 150 4.93 23.05 4.21
CA VAL A 150 4.85 22.30 2.96
C VAL A 150 3.63 22.76 2.17
N PRO A 151 3.78 23.11 0.88
CA PRO A 151 2.65 23.56 0.06
C PRO A 151 1.66 22.40 -0.18
N VAL A 152 0.38 22.75 -0.30
CA VAL A 152 -0.70 21.76 -0.53
C VAL A 152 -0.49 21.01 -1.85
N SER A 153 0.03 21.68 -2.87
CA SER A 153 0.38 21.09 -4.17
C SER A 153 1.33 19.89 -4.03
N LEU A 154 2.26 19.92 -3.08
CA LEU A 154 3.22 18.85 -2.86
C LEU A 154 2.60 17.66 -2.12
N LYS A 155 1.63 17.91 -1.23
CA LYS A 155 0.84 16.84 -0.59
C LYS A 155 -0.02 16.12 -1.62
N LEU A 156 -0.66 16.87 -2.52
CA LEU A 156 -1.43 16.31 -3.63
C LEU A 156 -0.54 15.51 -4.58
N PHE A 157 0.66 16.02 -4.90
CA PHE A 157 1.64 15.28 -5.69
C PHE A 157 1.99 13.92 -5.06
N LEU A 158 2.30 13.89 -3.76
CA LEU A 158 2.60 12.65 -3.04
C LEU A 158 1.40 11.68 -3.02
N MET A 159 0.20 12.18 -2.74
CA MET A 159 -1.03 11.38 -2.76
C MET A 159 -1.28 10.75 -4.13
N THR A 160 -1.22 11.54 -5.21
CA THR A 160 -1.43 11.02 -6.57
C THR A 160 -0.35 10.02 -7.00
N LEU A 161 0.92 10.30 -6.67
CA LEU A 161 2.02 9.38 -6.92
C LEU A 161 1.78 8.05 -6.20
N ALA A 162 1.46 8.08 -4.90
CA ALA A 162 1.23 6.88 -4.10
C ALA A 162 0.05 6.05 -4.63
N ILE A 163 -1.04 6.69 -5.06
CA ILE A 163 -2.17 5.99 -5.69
C ILE A 163 -1.75 5.26 -6.98
N ILE A 164 -0.91 5.89 -7.82
CA ILE A 164 -0.39 5.26 -9.05
C ILE A 164 0.57 4.12 -8.70
N ASP A 165 1.46 4.31 -7.72
CA ASP A 165 2.37 3.27 -7.21
C ASP A 165 1.60 2.05 -6.70
N ASP A 166 0.54 2.26 -5.89
CA ASP A 166 -0.29 1.18 -5.34
C ASP A 166 -1.06 0.42 -6.43
N LEU A 167 -1.59 1.14 -7.42
CA LEU A 167 -2.22 0.53 -8.60
C LEU A 167 -1.19 -0.26 -9.44
N GLY A 168 0.01 0.27 -9.57
CA GLY A 168 1.11 -0.42 -10.23
C GLY A 168 1.50 -1.70 -9.49
N ALA A 169 1.66 -1.60 -8.16
CA ALA A 169 2.02 -2.71 -7.29
C ALA A 169 0.98 -3.82 -7.33
N ILE A 170 -0.32 -3.50 -7.29
CA ILE A 170 -1.35 -4.54 -7.37
C ILE A 170 -1.35 -5.27 -8.72
N ILE A 171 -1.08 -4.57 -9.83
CA ILE A 171 -0.95 -5.20 -11.15
C ILE A 171 0.27 -6.14 -11.17
N VAL A 172 1.41 -5.70 -10.63
CA VAL A 172 2.62 -6.53 -10.51
C VAL A 172 2.34 -7.76 -9.65
N ILE A 173 1.70 -7.58 -8.50
CA ILE A 173 1.32 -8.68 -7.61
C ILE A 173 0.45 -9.70 -8.36
N ALA A 174 -0.58 -9.23 -9.07
CA ALA A 174 -1.49 -10.07 -9.84
C ALA A 174 -0.77 -10.95 -10.87
N ILE A 175 0.23 -10.40 -11.56
CA ILE A 175 0.93 -11.10 -12.65
C ILE A 175 2.02 -12.03 -12.12
N PHE A 176 2.81 -11.58 -11.14
CA PHE A 176 4.05 -12.26 -10.76
C PHE A 176 3.95 -13.16 -9.52
N TYR A 177 2.95 -12.95 -8.66
CA TYR A 177 2.83 -13.69 -7.38
C TYR A 177 1.63 -14.64 -7.35
N SER A 178 0.95 -14.83 -8.48
CA SER A 178 -0.22 -15.70 -8.56
C SER A 178 0.18 -17.17 -8.45
N GLY A 179 -0.58 -17.94 -7.65
CA GLY A 179 -0.34 -19.36 -7.39
C GLY A 179 -1.05 -20.31 -8.35
N ALA A 180 -1.14 -21.58 -7.95
CA ALA A 180 -1.80 -22.62 -8.72
C ALA A 180 -3.28 -22.30 -8.97
N LEU A 181 -3.65 -22.20 -10.25
CA LEU A 181 -4.97 -21.76 -10.67
C LEU A 181 -5.99 -22.89 -10.63
N SER A 182 -7.02 -22.74 -9.80
CA SER A 182 -8.19 -23.63 -9.83
C SER A 182 -9.19 -23.14 -10.87
N THR A 183 -9.43 -23.95 -11.91
CA THR A 183 -10.35 -23.63 -13.01
C THR A 183 -11.78 -23.40 -12.54
N LEU A 184 -12.28 -24.22 -11.60
CA LEU A 184 -13.61 -24.06 -11.03
C LEU A 184 -13.76 -22.72 -10.30
N SER A 185 -12.80 -22.39 -9.44
CA SER A 185 -12.84 -21.15 -8.67
C SER A 185 -12.73 -19.91 -9.57
N LEU A 186 -11.93 -19.99 -10.66
CA LEU A 186 -11.85 -18.94 -11.67
C LEU A 186 -13.17 -18.75 -12.44
N ALA A 187 -13.84 -19.84 -12.82
CA ALA A 187 -15.14 -19.76 -13.49
C ALA A 187 -16.20 -19.10 -12.60
N LEU A 188 -16.23 -19.45 -11.31
CA LEU A 188 -17.12 -18.83 -10.32
C LEU A 188 -16.77 -17.35 -10.08
N ALA A 189 -15.48 -17.01 -10.01
CA ALA A 189 -15.03 -15.62 -9.90
C ALA A 189 -15.47 -14.80 -11.13
N ALA A 190 -15.31 -15.34 -12.35
CA ALA A 190 -15.76 -14.71 -13.58
C ALA A 190 -17.28 -14.49 -13.59
N ALA A 191 -18.07 -15.46 -13.11
CA ALA A 191 -19.52 -15.32 -12.97
C ALA A 191 -19.89 -14.21 -11.98
N CYS A 192 -19.18 -14.10 -10.84
CA CYS A 192 -19.40 -13.01 -9.88
C CYS A 192 -19.07 -11.64 -10.48
N ILE A 193 -17.96 -11.52 -11.22
CA ILE A 193 -17.59 -10.29 -11.92
C ILE A 193 -18.66 -9.92 -12.96
N ALA A 194 -19.14 -10.88 -13.74
CA ALA A 194 -20.22 -10.65 -14.70
C ALA A 194 -21.51 -10.16 -14.02
N ALA A 195 -21.86 -10.73 -12.87
CA ALA A 195 -23.01 -10.29 -12.07
C ALA A 195 -22.83 -8.86 -11.53
N LEU A 196 -21.65 -8.52 -11.01
CA LEU A 196 -21.32 -7.17 -10.55
C LEU A 196 -21.41 -6.13 -11.68
N ILE A 197 -20.88 -6.47 -12.86
CA ILE A 197 -20.97 -5.62 -14.05
C ILE A 197 -22.41 -5.47 -14.52
N ALA A 198 -23.18 -6.56 -14.54
CA ALA A 198 -24.60 -6.53 -14.91
C ALA A 198 -25.40 -5.63 -13.97
N MET A 199 -25.19 -5.76 -12.65
CA MET A 199 -25.82 -4.89 -11.66
C MET A 199 -25.46 -3.41 -11.84
N ASN A 200 -24.20 -3.11 -12.16
CA ASN A 200 -23.77 -1.74 -12.45
C ASN A 200 -24.51 -1.19 -13.68
N ARG A 201 -24.57 -1.97 -14.77
CA ARG A 201 -25.25 -1.58 -16.01
C ARG A 201 -26.77 -1.45 -15.85
N LEU A 202 -27.37 -2.27 -14.99
CA LEU A 202 -28.78 -2.18 -14.63
C LEU A 202 -29.09 -1.02 -13.67
N GLY A 203 -28.08 -0.26 -13.24
CA GLY A 203 -28.26 0.91 -12.40
C GLY A 203 -28.62 0.59 -10.95
N VAL A 204 -28.23 -0.59 -10.43
CA VAL A 204 -28.46 -0.94 -9.03
C VAL A 204 -27.62 -0.02 -8.14
N VAL A 205 -28.29 0.79 -7.31
CA VAL A 205 -27.64 1.77 -6.41
C VAL A 205 -27.39 1.23 -4.99
N LYS A 206 -28.08 0.16 -4.58
CA LYS A 206 -27.95 -0.40 -3.23
C LYS A 206 -26.60 -1.10 -3.10
N LEU A 207 -25.83 -0.75 -2.07
CA LEU A 207 -24.51 -1.33 -1.79
C LEU A 207 -24.55 -2.79 -1.33
N GLY A 208 -25.58 -3.20 -0.57
CA GLY A 208 -25.68 -4.54 0.02
C GLY A 208 -25.45 -5.69 -0.98
N PRO A 209 -26.16 -5.72 -2.12
CA PRO A 209 -25.92 -6.71 -3.18
C PRO A 209 -24.47 -6.76 -3.69
N TYR A 210 -23.81 -5.61 -3.89
CA TYR A 210 -22.40 -5.59 -4.31
C TYR A 210 -21.50 -6.20 -3.25
N MET A 211 -21.73 -5.88 -1.97
CA MET A 211 -20.93 -6.43 -0.86
C MET A 211 -21.07 -7.95 -0.74
N ILE A 212 -22.28 -8.49 -0.92
CA ILE A 212 -22.52 -9.94 -0.87
C ILE A 212 -21.79 -10.65 -2.01
N ILE A 213 -21.95 -10.17 -3.26
CA ILE A 213 -21.28 -10.78 -4.41
C ILE A 213 -19.76 -10.59 -4.32
N GLY A 214 -19.31 -9.45 -3.82
CA GLY A 214 -17.90 -9.18 -3.54
C GLY A 214 -17.29 -10.15 -2.53
N LEU A 215 -18.03 -10.51 -1.47
CA LEU A 215 -17.60 -11.52 -0.51
C LEU A 215 -17.49 -12.90 -1.16
N ILE A 216 -18.46 -13.28 -2.00
CA ILE A 216 -18.41 -14.54 -2.76
C ILE A 216 -17.20 -14.55 -3.70
N LEU A 217 -16.97 -13.44 -4.44
CA LEU A 217 -15.81 -13.26 -5.29
C LEU A 217 -14.50 -13.43 -4.51
N TRP A 218 -14.39 -12.81 -3.33
CA TRP A 218 -13.23 -12.92 -2.46
C TRP A 218 -12.96 -14.36 -2.04
N VAL A 219 -14.00 -15.12 -1.62
CA VAL A 219 -13.87 -16.54 -1.28
C VAL A 219 -13.44 -17.39 -2.49
N CYS A 220 -13.98 -17.12 -3.68
CA CYS A 220 -13.58 -17.81 -4.90
C CYS A 220 -12.11 -17.56 -5.23
N VAL A 221 -11.67 -16.31 -5.17
CA VAL A 221 -10.29 -15.89 -5.45
C VAL A 221 -9.31 -16.47 -4.42
N LEU A 222 -9.67 -16.48 -3.14
CA LEU A 222 -8.87 -17.07 -2.06
C LEU A 222 -8.52 -18.55 -2.31
N LYS A 223 -9.40 -19.27 -3.01
CA LYS A 223 -9.21 -20.68 -3.41
C LYS A 223 -8.58 -20.84 -4.80
N SER A 224 -8.65 -19.83 -5.67
CA SER A 224 -8.18 -19.93 -7.05
C SER A 224 -6.69 -19.68 -7.23
N GLY A 225 -5.94 -19.39 -6.16
CA GLY A 225 -4.53 -18.99 -6.23
C GLY A 225 -4.31 -17.57 -6.74
N VAL A 226 -5.40 -16.84 -7.06
CA VAL A 226 -5.35 -15.41 -7.37
C VAL A 226 -5.38 -14.64 -6.05
N HIS A 227 -4.76 -13.46 -6.01
CA HIS A 227 -4.69 -12.66 -4.79
C HIS A 227 -6.06 -12.13 -4.36
N ALA A 228 -6.41 -12.40 -3.10
CA ALA A 228 -7.66 -11.99 -2.50
C ALA A 228 -7.89 -10.45 -2.55
N THR A 229 -6.81 -9.68 -2.59
CA THR A 229 -6.83 -8.21 -2.73
C THR A 229 -7.43 -7.72 -4.04
N LEU A 230 -7.30 -8.49 -5.13
CA LEU A 230 -7.88 -8.15 -6.44
C LEU A 230 -9.41 -8.18 -6.41
N ALA A 231 -10.00 -8.98 -5.54
CA ALA A 231 -11.46 -8.99 -5.35
C ALA A 231 -11.94 -7.63 -4.84
N GLY A 232 -11.21 -7.00 -3.91
CA GLY A 232 -11.50 -5.67 -3.38
C GLY A 232 -11.48 -4.61 -4.48
N VAL A 233 -10.41 -4.56 -5.29
CA VAL A 233 -10.31 -3.61 -6.42
C VAL A 233 -11.40 -3.87 -7.45
N THR A 234 -11.62 -5.12 -7.84
CA THR A 234 -12.63 -5.47 -8.84
C THR A 234 -14.04 -5.05 -8.39
N LEU A 235 -14.36 -5.30 -7.12
CA LEU A 235 -15.61 -4.83 -6.51
C LEU A 235 -15.71 -3.31 -6.57
N ALA A 236 -14.65 -2.58 -6.18
CA ALA A 236 -14.61 -1.13 -6.22
C ALA A 236 -14.93 -0.57 -7.61
N PHE A 237 -14.31 -1.16 -8.64
CA PHE A 237 -14.53 -0.75 -10.03
C PHE A 237 -15.94 -1.06 -10.53
N CYS A 238 -16.63 -2.02 -9.92
CA CYS A 238 -18.03 -2.33 -10.23
C CYS A 238 -19.05 -1.48 -9.45
N ILE A 239 -18.67 -0.80 -8.37
CA ILE A 239 -19.60 0.05 -7.60
C ILE A 239 -19.84 1.38 -8.35
N PRO A 240 -21.10 1.81 -8.56
CA PRO A 240 -21.40 2.99 -9.37
C PRO A 240 -20.98 4.31 -8.68
N LEU A 241 -20.28 5.16 -9.43
CA LEU A 241 -19.91 6.52 -9.02
C LEU A 241 -21.01 7.54 -9.34
N ARG A 242 -21.47 7.56 -10.61
CA ARG A 242 -22.49 8.49 -11.08
C ARG A 242 -23.84 7.79 -11.16
N THR A 243 -24.85 8.36 -10.52
CA THR A 243 -26.22 7.85 -10.47
C THR A 243 -27.17 8.95 -10.92
N ARG A 244 -28.08 8.66 -11.86
CA ARG A 244 -29.00 9.68 -12.40
C ARG A 244 -29.95 10.27 -11.35
N ASN A 245 -30.37 9.47 -10.37
CA ASN A 245 -31.47 9.79 -9.43
C ASN A 245 -31.16 9.49 -7.96
N ALA A 246 -29.90 9.23 -7.58
CA ALA A 246 -29.54 8.84 -6.22
C ALA A 246 -28.34 9.62 -5.73
N GLU A 247 -28.59 10.75 -5.09
CA GLU A 247 -27.62 11.38 -4.19
C GLU A 247 -27.90 10.90 -2.76
N PRO A 248 -26.87 10.50 -1.98
CA PRO A 248 -25.45 10.53 -2.32
C PRO A 248 -24.99 9.35 -3.21
N SER A 249 -23.88 9.55 -3.93
CA SER A 249 -23.22 8.51 -4.73
C SER A 249 -22.89 7.27 -3.88
N PRO A 250 -23.26 6.04 -4.31
CA PRO A 250 -22.94 4.82 -3.57
C PRO A 250 -21.44 4.64 -3.34
N LEU A 251 -20.61 4.91 -4.36
CA LEU A 251 -19.15 4.85 -4.25
C LEU A 251 -18.64 5.82 -3.17
N LEU A 252 -19.01 7.11 -3.26
CA LEU A 252 -18.54 8.11 -2.32
C LEU A 252 -19.00 7.80 -0.89
N THR A 253 -20.22 7.29 -0.73
CA THR A 253 -20.77 6.89 0.57
C THR A 253 -19.93 5.78 1.19
N LEU A 254 -19.59 4.75 0.40
CA LEU A 254 -18.78 3.64 0.86
C LEU A 254 -17.33 4.07 1.16
N GLU A 255 -16.74 4.89 0.30
CA GLU A 255 -15.39 5.45 0.49
C GLU A 255 -15.29 6.21 1.82
N HIS A 256 -16.21 7.16 2.07
CA HIS A 256 -16.24 7.93 3.32
C HIS A 256 -16.47 7.06 4.55
N ALA A 257 -17.30 6.02 4.43
CA ALA A 257 -17.55 5.09 5.52
C ALA A 257 -16.32 4.22 5.81
N LEU A 258 -15.63 3.71 4.78
CA LEU A 258 -14.48 2.81 4.93
C LEU A 258 -13.22 3.53 5.39
N HIS A 259 -12.95 4.75 4.93
CA HIS A 259 -11.72 5.48 5.21
C HIS A 259 -11.29 5.46 6.70
N PRO A 260 -12.13 5.83 7.69
CA PRO A 260 -11.73 5.79 9.11
C PRO A 260 -11.47 4.36 9.62
N TRP A 261 -12.23 3.36 9.16
CA TRP A 261 -11.98 1.97 9.52
C TRP A 261 -10.64 1.49 8.99
N VAL A 262 -10.32 1.84 7.74
CA VAL A 262 -9.04 1.48 7.13
C VAL A 262 -7.88 2.13 7.89
N ALA A 263 -7.96 3.44 8.12
CA ALA A 263 -6.90 4.23 8.73
C ALA A 263 -6.65 3.92 10.22
N TYR A 264 -7.70 3.67 11.00
CA TYR A 264 -7.59 3.49 12.46
C TYR A 264 -7.77 2.06 12.95
N GLY A 265 -8.31 1.17 12.13
CA GLY A 265 -8.54 -0.24 12.47
C GLY A 265 -7.66 -1.17 11.65
N ILE A 266 -7.90 -1.20 10.34
CA ILE A 266 -7.32 -2.20 9.42
C ILE A 266 -5.80 -2.04 9.34
N LEU A 267 -5.29 -0.85 9.00
CA LEU A 267 -3.84 -0.63 8.84
C LEU A 267 -3.06 -0.83 10.16
N PRO A 268 -3.48 -0.27 11.31
CA PRO A 268 -2.82 -0.56 12.59
C PRO A 268 -2.85 -2.04 12.97
N LEU A 269 -3.98 -2.73 12.77
CA LEU A 269 -4.08 -4.16 13.07
C LEU A 269 -3.19 -5.00 12.15
N PHE A 270 -3.15 -4.65 10.86
CA PHE A 270 -2.26 -5.28 9.87
C PHE A 270 -0.80 -5.08 10.25
N ALA A 271 -0.40 -3.85 10.58
CA ALA A 271 0.94 -3.54 11.05
C ALA A 271 1.28 -4.30 12.33
N PHE A 272 0.34 -4.38 13.28
CA PHE A 272 0.53 -5.14 14.51
C PHE A 272 0.78 -6.63 14.23
N ALA A 273 0.09 -7.22 13.26
CA ALA A 273 0.25 -8.64 12.91
C ALA A 273 1.53 -8.93 12.10
N ASN A 274 2.00 -7.99 11.27
CA ASN A 274 3.08 -8.24 10.31
C ASN A 274 4.42 -7.58 10.67
N ALA A 275 4.45 -6.53 11.50
CA ALA A 275 5.68 -5.85 11.89
C ALA A 275 6.43 -6.56 13.03
N GLY A 276 5.84 -7.59 13.64
CA GLY A 276 6.48 -8.39 14.67
C GLY A 276 7.73 -9.09 14.11
N LEU A 277 8.90 -8.65 14.54
CA LEU A 277 10.21 -9.22 14.22
C LEU A 277 10.89 -9.67 15.50
N SER A 278 11.40 -10.90 15.53
CA SER A 278 12.24 -11.35 16.65
C SER A 278 13.64 -10.79 16.47
N LEU A 279 14.09 -10.04 17.47
CA LEU A 279 15.44 -9.47 17.55
C LEU A 279 16.42 -10.43 18.25
N SER A 280 15.91 -11.53 18.83
CA SER A 280 16.73 -12.56 19.44
C SER A 280 17.59 -13.24 18.38
N GLY A 281 18.91 -13.20 18.56
CA GLY A 281 19.86 -13.76 17.59
C GLY A 281 20.07 -12.91 16.34
N VAL A 282 19.57 -11.65 16.30
CA VAL A 282 19.91 -10.73 15.20
C VAL A 282 21.37 -10.30 15.33
N THR A 283 22.19 -10.74 14.40
CA THR A 283 23.58 -10.32 14.24
C THR A 283 23.68 -9.16 13.25
N VAL A 284 24.82 -8.44 13.28
CA VAL A 284 25.12 -7.42 12.26
C VAL A 284 25.15 -8.05 10.86
N GLU A 285 25.55 -9.33 10.75
CA GLU A 285 25.58 -10.08 9.49
C GLU A 285 24.20 -10.21 8.84
N ASN A 286 23.13 -10.32 9.64
CA ASN A 286 21.78 -10.38 9.12
C ASN A 286 21.39 -9.07 8.41
N PHE A 287 21.90 -7.91 8.86
CA PHE A 287 21.65 -6.62 8.19
C PHE A 287 22.41 -6.52 6.86
N THR A 288 23.57 -7.15 6.76
CA THR A 288 24.38 -7.15 5.53
C THR A 288 23.97 -8.23 4.54
N HIS A 289 23.03 -9.10 4.90
CA HIS A 289 22.48 -10.10 3.99
C HIS A 289 21.79 -9.44 2.79
N ASP A 290 21.88 -10.07 1.62
CA ASP A 290 21.48 -9.49 0.32
C ASP A 290 20.00 -9.05 0.28
N VAL A 291 19.11 -9.84 0.91
CA VAL A 291 17.66 -9.55 0.96
C VAL A 291 17.33 -8.32 1.81
N PRO A 292 17.62 -8.26 3.14
CA PRO A 292 17.37 -7.06 3.94
C PRO A 292 18.06 -5.81 3.39
N MET A 293 19.33 -5.93 2.98
CA MET A 293 20.10 -4.82 2.44
C MET A 293 19.52 -4.34 1.11
N GLY A 294 19.19 -5.28 0.21
CA GLY A 294 18.56 -4.98 -1.07
C GLY A 294 17.23 -4.24 -0.91
N ILE A 295 16.40 -4.66 0.05
CA ILE A 295 15.13 -3.98 0.34
C ILE A 295 15.40 -2.58 0.90
N ALA A 296 16.27 -2.44 1.90
CA ALA A 296 16.56 -1.16 2.53
C ALA A 296 17.14 -0.15 1.54
N VAL A 297 18.08 -0.58 0.70
CA VAL A 297 18.69 0.25 -0.35
C VAL A 297 17.69 0.57 -1.46
N GLY A 298 16.86 -0.39 -1.88
CA GLY A 298 15.80 -0.17 -2.86
C GLY A 298 14.79 0.87 -2.39
N LEU A 299 14.33 0.75 -1.13
CA LEU A 299 13.40 1.70 -0.52
C LEU A 299 14.04 3.09 -0.34
N LEU A 300 15.27 3.18 0.17
CA LEU A 300 15.88 4.47 0.47
C LEU A 300 16.44 5.15 -0.79
N LEU A 301 17.39 4.50 -1.47
CA LEU A 301 18.08 5.06 -2.63
C LEU A 301 17.27 4.89 -3.90
N GLY A 302 16.63 3.73 -4.08
CA GLY A 302 15.86 3.48 -5.29
C GLY A 302 14.67 4.42 -5.45
N LYS A 303 13.87 4.63 -4.39
CA LYS A 303 12.73 5.56 -4.47
C LYS A 303 13.21 6.99 -4.64
N MET A 304 14.24 7.38 -3.90
CA MET A 304 14.86 8.70 -4.06
C MET A 304 15.29 8.92 -5.51
N LEU A 305 16.12 8.04 -6.08
CA LEU A 305 16.67 8.20 -7.43
C LEU A 305 15.57 8.09 -8.51
N GLY A 306 14.63 7.16 -8.35
CA GLY A 306 13.55 6.95 -9.31
C GLY A 306 12.56 8.11 -9.34
N VAL A 307 11.98 8.45 -8.18
CA VAL A 307 11.00 9.52 -8.06
C VAL A 307 11.62 10.87 -8.38
N PHE A 308 12.75 11.22 -7.75
CA PHE A 308 13.40 12.50 -7.99
C PHE A 308 13.95 12.59 -9.41
N GLY A 309 14.61 11.53 -9.89
CA GLY A 309 15.26 11.51 -11.20
C GLY A 309 14.28 11.68 -12.36
N LEU A 310 13.17 10.93 -12.37
CA LEU A 310 12.16 11.08 -13.42
C LEU A 310 11.34 12.37 -13.27
N THR A 311 11.07 12.84 -12.05
CA THR A 311 10.45 14.16 -11.83
C THR A 311 11.35 15.27 -12.39
N TRP A 312 12.66 15.21 -12.11
CA TRP A 312 13.64 16.18 -12.60
C TRP A 312 13.74 16.15 -14.12
N LEU A 313 13.80 14.96 -14.71
CA LEU A 313 13.87 14.78 -16.15
C LEU A 313 12.61 15.31 -16.86
N ALA A 314 11.42 15.00 -16.34
CA ALA A 314 10.15 15.46 -16.90
C ALA A 314 10.03 16.99 -16.90
N VAL A 315 10.49 17.65 -15.84
CA VAL A 315 10.53 19.11 -15.76
C VAL A 315 11.59 19.70 -16.68
N LYS A 316 12.78 19.08 -16.76
CA LYS A 316 13.88 19.58 -17.59
C LYS A 316 13.58 19.50 -19.09
N ILE A 317 12.87 18.46 -19.54
CA ILE A 317 12.45 18.30 -20.94
C ILE A 317 11.22 19.18 -21.25
N GLY A 318 10.59 19.81 -20.24
CA GLY A 318 9.45 20.71 -20.42
C GLY A 318 8.11 20.00 -20.63
N ILE A 319 8.04 18.70 -20.31
CA ILE A 319 6.79 17.90 -20.40
C ILE A 319 5.90 18.16 -19.19
N ALA A 320 6.48 18.62 -18.07
CA ALA A 320 5.75 18.95 -16.86
C ALA A 320 6.34 20.18 -16.13
N ALA A 321 5.57 20.74 -15.20
CA ALA A 321 6.00 21.84 -14.34
C ALA A 321 6.15 21.38 -12.88
N LEU A 322 7.08 21.98 -12.16
CA LEU A 322 7.25 21.77 -10.72
C LEU A 322 5.95 22.10 -9.97
N PRO A 323 5.57 21.35 -8.92
CA PRO A 323 4.38 21.67 -8.12
C PRO A 323 4.43 23.11 -7.61
N GLN A 324 3.30 23.83 -7.71
CA GLN A 324 3.24 25.26 -7.40
C GLN A 324 3.69 25.56 -5.96
N GLY A 325 4.66 26.46 -5.81
CA GLY A 325 5.20 26.84 -4.49
C GLY A 325 6.12 25.79 -3.85
N ALA A 326 6.42 24.68 -4.54
CA ALA A 326 7.42 23.73 -4.11
C ALA A 326 8.82 24.13 -4.61
N ASN A 327 9.85 23.66 -3.92
CA ASN A 327 11.24 23.78 -4.36
C ASN A 327 11.88 22.38 -4.53
N TRP A 328 13.03 22.31 -5.20
CA TRP A 328 13.73 21.04 -5.46
C TRP A 328 14.12 20.29 -4.19
N GLY A 329 14.46 20.99 -3.10
CA GLY A 329 14.77 20.35 -1.83
C GLY A 329 13.54 19.67 -1.20
N GLN A 330 12.36 20.28 -1.34
CA GLN A 330 11.10 19.68 -0.91
C GLN A 330 10.70 18.49 -1.80
N VAL A 331 10.92 18.57 -3.11
CA VAL A 331 10.70 17.44 -4.02
C VAL A 331 11.65 16.28 -3.70
N LEU A 332 12.92 16.56 -3.41
CA LEU A 332 13.88 15.55 -2.95
C LEU A 332 13.43 14.91 -1.64
N GLY A 333 13.01 15.73 -0.66
CA GLY A 333 12.48 15.24 0.61
C GLY A 333 11.27 14.33 0.43
N VAL A 334 10.33 14.70 -0.45
CA VAL A 334 9.16 13.86 -0.79
C VAL A 334 9.56 12.59 -1.52
N ALA A 335 10.52 12.65 -2.46
CA ALA A 335 11.04 11.47 -3.13
C ALA A 335 11.65 10.46 -2.13
N ILE A 336 12.30 10.94 -1.08
CA ILE A 336 12.80 10.09 0.02
C ILE A 336 11.65 9.57 0.87
N LEU A 337 10.62 10.38 1.16
CA LEU A 337 9.42 9.92 1.87
C LEU A 337 8.63 8.84 1.10
N CYS A 338 8.70 8.82 -0.24
CA CYS A 338 8.18 7.69 -1.03
C CYS A 338 8.93 6.37 -0.75
N GLY A 339 10.09 6.42 -0.10
CA GLY A 339 10.81 5.26 0.43
C GLY A 339 10.20 4.62 1.67
N ILE A 340 9.15 5.21 2.24
CA ILE A 340 8.43 4.62 3.37
C ILE A 340 7.50 3.55 2.82
N GLY A 341 8.01 2.33 2.61
CA GLY A 341 7.22 1.21 2.11
C GLY A 341 6.34 0.53 3.18
N PHE A 342 6.81 0.57 4.43
CA PHE A 342 6.18 0.02 5.65
C PHE A 342 5.06 -1.01 5.42
N THR A 343 3.77 -0.69 5.57
CA THR A 343 2.70 -1.70 5.49
C THR A 343 2.58 -2.35 4.12
N MET A 344 2.72 -1.57 3.05
CA MET A 344 2.59 -2.09 1.69
C MET A 344 3.77 -2.98 1.32
N SER A 345 4.99 -2.63 1.73
CA SER A 345 6.16 -3.50 1.56
C SER A 345 6.07 -4.74 2.45
N LEU A 346 5.55 -4.66 3.68
CA LEU A 346 5.30 -5.83 4.53
C LEU A 346 4.28 -6.77 3.88
N PHE A 347 3.25 -6.22 3.25
CA PHE A 347 2.27 -7.01 2.51
C PHE A 347 2.91 -7.72 1.31
N VAL A 348 3.65 -7.00 0.46
CA VAL A 348 4.36 -7.60 -0.68
C VAL A 348 5.40 -8.65 -0.21
N GLY A 349 6.10 -8.38 0.89
CA GLY A 349 7.02 -9.34 1.51
C GLY A 349 6.33 -10.64 1.93
N SER A 350 5.13 -10.54 2.52
CA SER A 350 4.32 -11.71 2.89
C SER A 350 3.85 -12.55 1.70
N LEU A 351 3.76 -11.96 0.50
CA LEU A 351 3.46 -12.66 -0.76
C LEU A 351 4.72 -13.24 -1.39
N ALA A 352 5.85 -12.53 -1.30
CA ALA A 352 7.12 -12.94 -1.88
C ALA A 352 7.81 -14.07 -1.11
N PHE A 353 7.71 -14.05 0.22
CA PHE A 353 8.39 -14.96 1.12
C PHE A 353 7.39 -15.59 2.09
N VAL A 354 6.73 -16.65 1.64
CA VAL A 354 5.73 -17.36 2.43
C VAL A 354 6.41 -18.13 3.59
N PRO A 355 5.95 -17.96 4.85
CA PRO A 355 6.47 -18.70 5.99
C PRO A 355 6.43 -20.22 5.79
N GLY A 356 7.53 -20.90 6.08
CA GLY A 356 7.67 -22.36 5.91
C GLY A 356 7.98 -22.83 4.49
N ALA A 357 7.91 -21.94 3.48
CA ALA A 357 8.29 -22.23 2.10
C ALA A 357 9.55 -21.46 1.65
N SER A 358 9.78 -20.25 2.19
CA SER A 358 10.97 -19.44 1.93
C SER A 358 11.84 -19.34 3.17
N GLU A 359 13.15 -19.45 2.99
CA GLU A 359 14.17 -19.20 4.03
C GLU A 359 14.22 -17.73 4.44
N TYR A 360 13.81 -16.81 3.56
CA TYR A 360 13.84 -15.36 3.80
C TYR A 360 12.59 -14.82 4.50
N ALA A 361 11.62 -15.67 4.83
CA ALA A 361 10.41 -15.26 5.53
C ALA A 361 10.78 -14.66 6.90
N GLY A 362 10.48 -13.37 7.10
CA GLY A 362 10.81 -12.63 8.32
C GLY A 362 12.09 -11.79 8.21
N MET A 363 13.07 -12.17 7.39
CA MET A 363 14.26 -11.34 7.12
C MET A 363 13.89 -10.08 6.34
N ASP A 364 12.94 -10.20 5.42
CA ASP A 364 12.37 -9.10 4.65
C ASP A 364 11.85 -7.96 5.54
N ARG A 365 11.17 -8.30 6.64
CA ARG A 365 10.64 -7.34 7.63
C ARG A 365 11.73 -6.42 8.15
N MET A 366 12.93 -6.94 8.40
CA MET A 366 14.06 -6.14 8.89
C MET A 366 14.50 -5.09 7.86
N GLY A 367 14.65 -5.49 6.59
CA GLY A 367 14.99 -4.57 5.49
C GLY A 367 13.92 -3.50 5.28
N ILE A 368 12.64 -3.90 5.35
CA ILE A 368 11.50 -2.99 5.21
C ILE A 368 11.47 -1.96 6.34
N LEU A 369 11.60 -2.41 7.60
CA LEU A 369 11.56 -1.54 8.77
C LEU A 369 12.74 -0.56 8.78
N THR A 370 13.97 -1.05 8.55
CA THR A 370 15.16 -0.20 8.50
C THR A 370 15.09 0.82 7.37
N GLY A 371 14.79 0.37 6.14
CA GLY A 371 14.63 1.24 4.98
C GLY A 371 13.56 2.31 5.20
N SER A 372 12.38 1.92 5.72
CA SER A 372 11.27 2.84 5.95
C SER A 372 11.57 3.86 7.06
N ILE A 373 12.22 3.45 8.15
CA ILE A 373 12.61 4.37 9.24
C ILE A 373 13.65 5.36 8.75
N LEU A 374 14.67 4.90 8.02
CA LEU A 374 15.69 5.78 7.43
C LEU A 374 15.07 6.77 6.45
N ALA A 375 14.19 6.30 5.56
CA ALA A 375 13.45 7.13 4.63
C ALA A 375 12.59 8.18 5.36
N ALA A 376 11.88 7.79 6.42
CA ALA A 376 11.07 8.71 7.22
C ALA A 376 11.92 9.80 7.89
N VAL A 377 13.02 9.42 8.56
CA VAL A 377 13.90 10.36 9.29
C VAL A 377 14.62 11.29 8.32
N ILE A 378 15.25 10.75 7.28
CA ILE A 378 16.01 11.52 6.30
C ILE A 378 15.06 12.41 5.47
N GLY A 379 13.95 11.84 4.99
CA GLY A 379 12.95 12.57 4.21
C GLY A 379 12.33 13.72 5.01
N TYR A 380 12.00 13.49 6.29
CA TYR A 380 11.56 14.54 7.19
C TYR A 380 12.62 15.63 7.35
N GLY A 381 13.87 15.26 7.65
CA GLY A 381 14.97 16.19 7.86
C GLY A 381 15.25 17.07 6.63
N VAL A 382 15.35 16.46 5.45
CA VAL A 382 15.56 17.16 4.17
C VAL A 382 14.41 18.11 3.88
N THR A 383 13.16 17.66 4.02
CA THR A 383 11.98 18.50 3.79
C THR A 383 11.90 19.64 4.79
N ALA A 384 12.23 19.39 6.07
CA ALA A 384 12.23 20.39 7.12
C ALA A 384 13.25 21.51 6.87
N VAL A 385 14.46 21.16 6.44
CA VAL A 385 15.52 22.11 6.08
C VAL A 385 15.13 22.89 4.82
N ALA A 386 14.65 22.21 3.79
CA ALA A 386 14.22 22.83 2.53
C ALA A 386 12.99 23.74 2.68
N SER A 387 12.21 23.57 3.75
CA SER A 387 11.04 24.38 4.06
C SER A 387 11.32 25.52 5.05
N ARG A 388 12.57 25.71 5.49
CA ARG A 388 12.96 26.93 6.22
C ARG A 388 12.84 28.11 5.26
N LYS A 389 12.02 29.11 5.60
CA LYS A 389 11.89 30.36 4.84
C LYS A 389 13.30 30.90 4.56
N ARG A 390 13.61 31.18 3.28
CA ARG A 390 14.56 32.25 2.97
C ARG A 390 13.97 33.51 3.60
N SER A 391 14.57 33.94 4.70
CA SER A 391 14.26 35.19 5.40
C SER A 391 14.33 36.36 4.44
#